data_AF-A0A925MGN8-F1
#
_entry.id   AF-A0A925MGN8-F1
#
_cell.length_a   1.000
_cell.length_b   1.000
_cell.length_c   1.000
_cell.angle_alpha   90.00
_cell.angle_beta   90.00
_cell.angle_gamma   90.00
#
_symmetry.space_group_name_H-M   'P 1'
#
loop_
_entity.id
_entity.type
_entity.pdbx_description
1 polymer ?
#
loop_
_entity_poly.entity_id
_entity_poly.type
_entity_poly.pdbx_seq_one_letter_code
_entity_poly.pdbx_strand_id
1 'polypeptide(L)'
;MADLSQLKEAAAAVQHSPHAVSAWEHVEALATELERPDDVVALYTETLAGDVEPQVAEMIGERAGEFCYEWFGDDPQVLEKILVRVSTLAPASDSALARLSVIYTNAERWTDAFAIYDRAVDATKDKTRRTRLLREAAQLAKDVANKPDKAIGYYQQLLPLTPEDGQISQSLERLLERHERWAELIQLWESRLESLAKKDRERSRARIAQVWLDNLSDPQRALAAAKPLLAEAEDDREPTQLLERVLESPHANKAVRDAAMDLLRSHYDSTTRSREVIRVLEKVIALDPASSGALHEEAGTRLADLDDLPAAMDHFAALLAMAPGSSATEEKLRQLAERGGHHDRYADGCAAAARASSEPTRKVELLGEAARTRLERLTDADGSIKLLVEASEVSGAAEHEQLGIARRLAALYAQANRPRE
;
A
#
# COMPACT_ATOMS: atom_id res chain seq x y z
N MET A 1 -14.65 -62.31 44.89
CA MET A 1 -13.23 -62.69 44.63
C MET A 1 -13.07 -63.30 43.24
N ALA A 2 -13.97 -64.19 42.80
CA ALA A 2 -13.93 -64.75 41.44
C ALA A 2 -14.02 -63.67 40.34
N ASP A 3 -14.94 -62.72 40.48
CA ASP A 3 -15.19 -61.70 39.44
C ASP A 3 -14.03 -60.69 39.28
N LEU A 4 -13.30 -60.41 40.37
CA LEU A 4 -12.07 -59.61 40.32
C LEU A 4 -10.88 -60.34 39.68
N SER A 5 -10.86 -61.68 39.75
CA SER A 5 -9.87 -62.49 39.02
C SER A 5 -10.17 -62.45 37.53
N GLN A 6 -11.45 -62.60 37.17
CA GLN A 6 -11.92 -62.54 35.79
C GLN A 6 -11.60 -61.20 35.12
N LEU A 7 -11.82 -60.07 35.83
CA LEU A 7 -11.46 -58.75 35.31
C LEU A 7 -9.94 -58.61 35.06
N LYS A 8 -9.10 -59.14 35.96
CA LYS A 8 -7.64 -59.15 35.78
C LYS A 8 -7.20 -60.03 34.61
N GLU A 9 -7.81 -61.19 34.44
CA GLU A 9 -7.55 -62.10 33.32
C GLU A 9 -7.96 -61.45 31.99
N ALA A 10 -9.12 -60.78 31.93
CA ALA A 10 -9.58 -60.03 30.78
C ALA A 10 -8.63 -58.85 30.44
N ALA A 11 -8.18 -58.09 31.44
CA ALA A 11 -7.19 -57.03 31.25
C ALA A 11 -5.85 -57.56 30.71
N ALA A 12 -5.38 -58.71 31.20
CA ALA A 12 -4.18 -59.37 30.70
C ALA A 12 -4.34 -59.84 29.23
N ALA A 13 -5.54 -60.29 28.84
CA ALA A 13 -5.84 -60.66 27.46
C ALA A 13 -5.72 -59.46 26.50
N VAL A 14 -6.20 -58.29 26.92
CA VAL A 14 -6.03 -57.03 26.18
C VAL A 14 -4.56 -56.65 26.05
N GLN A 15 -3.79 -56.73 27.14
CA GLN A 15 -2.35 -56.43 27.09
C GLN A 15 -1.57 -57.38 26.16
N HIS A 16 -1.98 -58.65 26.06
CA HIS A 16 -1.37 -59.61 25.14
C HIS A 16 -1.76 -59.38 23.68
N SER A 17 -3.02 -59.01 23.44
CA SER A 17 -3.61 -58.85 22.11
C SER A 17 -4.38 -57.52 21.99
N PRO A 18 -3.69 -56.37 21.96
CA PRO A 18 -4.35 -55.05 22.01
C PRO A 18 -5.18 -54.74 20.76
N HIS A 19 -4.96 -55.45 19.65
CA HIS A 19 -5.72 -55.36 18.40
C HIS A 19 -7.03 -56.17 18.41
N ALA A 20 -7.25 -57.02 19.41
CA ALA A 20 -8.41 -57.90 19.47
C ALA A 20 -9.64 -57.16 20.03
N VAL A 21 -10.57 -56.79 19.14
CA VAL A 21 -11.83 -56.11 19.50
C VAL A 21 -12.60 -56.87 20.59
N SER A 22 -12.71 -58.19 20.47
CA SER A 22 -13.43 -59.03 21.42
C SER A 22 -12.83 -59.05 22.82
N ALA A 23 -11.52 -58.81 22.97
CA ALA A 23 -10.88 -58.71 24.28
C ALA A 23 -11.30 -57.42 24.99
N TRP A 24 -11.40 -56.31 24.24
CA TRP A 24 -11.91 -55.05 24.75
C TRP A 24 -13.40 -55.12 25.11
N GLU A 25 -14.22 -55.71 24.26
CA GLU A 25 -15.65 -55.92 24.57
C GLU A 25 -15.85 -56.72 25.85
N HIS A 26 -15.04 -57.77 26.06
CA HIS A 26 -15.14 -58.60 27.25
C HIS A 26 -14.72 -57.85 28.52
N VAL A 27 -13.60 -57.12 28.51
CA VAL A 27 -13.14 -56.39 29.70
C VAL A 27 -14.08 -55.22 30.04
N GLU A 28 -14.61 -54.52 29.02
CA GLU A 28 -15.57 -53.43 29.21
C GLU A 28 -16.89 -53.93 29.78
N ALA A 29 -17.44 -55.05 29.27
CA ALA A 29 -18.66 -55.64 29.80
C ALA A 29 -18.49 -56.09 31.26
N LEU A 30 -17.38 -56.76 31.60
CA LEU A 30 -17.07 -57.15 32.99
C LEU A 30 -16.90 -55.94 33.89
N ALA A 31 -16.23 -54.89 33.43
CA ALA A 31 -16.08 -53.66 34.20
C ALA A 31 -17.42 -52.96 34.44
N THR A 32 -18.33 -53.00 33.46
CA THR A 32 -19.68 -52.47 33.59
C THR A 32 -20.49 -53.25 34.62
N GLU A 33 -20.45 -54.59 34.60
CA GLU A 33 -21.09 -55.45 35.60
C GLU A 33 -20.57 -55.22 37.02
N LEU A 34 -19.28 -54.88 37.14
CA LEU A 34 -18.61 -54.66 38.42
C LEU A 34 -18.60 -53.21 38.89
N GLU A 35 -19.17 -52.28 38.10
CA GLU A 35 -19.14 -50.83 38.34
C GLU A 35 -17.71 -50.29 38.53
N ARG A 36 -16.76 -50.74 37.69
CA ARG A 36 -15.33 -50.36 37.75
C ARG A 36 -14.82 -49.68 36.48
N PRO A 37 -15.35 -48.52 36.09
CA PRO A 37 -14.95 -47.83 34.86
C PRO A 37 -13.49 -47.34 34.88
N ASP A 38 -12.96 -46.99 36.05
CA ASP A 38 -11.58 -46.51 36.20
C ASP A 38 -10.54 -47.56 35.78
N ASP A 39 -10.83 -48.85 35.96
CA ASP A 39 -9.92 -49.94 35.56
C ASP A 39 -9.78 -50.01 34.04
N VAL A 40 -10.88 -49.78 33.29
CA VAL A 40 -10.87 -49.77 31.82
C VAL A 40 -10.15 -48.53 31.29
N VAL A 41 -10.38 -47.37 31.90
CA VAL A 41 -9.67 -46.13 31.57
C VAL A 41 -8.16 -46.27 31.79
N ALA A 42 -7.76 -46.87 32.91
CA ALA A 42 -6.36 -47.18 33.18
C ALA A 42 -5.79 -48.11 32.10
N LEU A 43 -6.53 -49.16 31.72
CA LEU A 43 -6.11 -50.10 30.69
C LEU A 43 -5.96 -49.46 29.30
N TYR A 44 -6.88 -48.58 28.88
CA TYR A 44 -6.72 -47.78 27.66
C TYR A 44 -5.43 -46.96 27.71
N THR A 45 -5.21 -46.26 28.82
CA THR A 45 -4.06 -45.36 29.00
C THR A 45 -2.74 -46.12 29.00
N GLU A 46 -2.67 -47.23 29.72
CA GLU A 46 -1.49 -48.12 29.78
C GLU A 46 -1.17 -48.71 28.40
N THR A 47 -2.20 -49.19 27.69
CA THR A 47 -2.02 -49.77 26.35
C THR A 47 -1.50 -48.72 25.36
N LEU A 48 -2.09 -47.53 25.38
CA LEU A 48 -1.64 -46.42 24.53
C LEU A 48 -0.28 -45.84 24.96
N ALA A 49 0.17 -46.05 26.20
CA ALA A 49 1.51 -45.64 26.63
C ALA A 49 2.62 -46.49 25.95
N GLY A 50 2.29 -47.71 25.51
CA GLY A 50 3.17 -48.58 24.74
C GLY A 50 3.38 -48.16 23.28
N ASP A 51 4.11 -49.00 22.55
CA ASP A 51 4.28 -48.91 21.10
C ASP A 51 3.16 -49.71 20.42
N VAL A 52 2.08 -49.01 20.07
CA VAL A 52 0.90 -49.59 19.43
C VAL A 52 0.75 -49.06 18.02
N GLU A 53 0.29 -49.93 17.12
CA GLU A 53 0.02 -49.55 15.73
C GLU A 53 -1.07 -48.46 15.66
N PRO A 54 -1.00 -47.53 14.70
CA PRO A 54 -1.97 -46.45 14.57
C PRO A 54 -3.43 -46.91 14.50
N GLN A 55 -3.71 -48.03 13.80
CA GLN A 55 -5.05 -48.60 13.69
C GLN A 55 -5.60 -49.08 15.04
N VAL A 56 -4.72 -49.64 15.89
CA VAL A 56 -5.09 -50.09 17.23
C VAL A 56 -5.34 -48.88 18.13
N ALA A 57 -4.51 -47.84 18.04
CA ALA A 57 -4.73 -46.60 18.79
C ALA A 57 -6.06 -45.93 18.41
N GLU A 58 -6.41 -45.91 17.11
CA GLU A 58 -7.69 -45.38 16.62
C GLU A 58 -8.88 -46.19 17.14
N MET A 59 -8.83 -47.53 17.04
CA MET A 59 -9.84 -48.42 17.60
C MET A 59 -10.05 -48.18 19.10
N ILE A 60 -8.97 -48.08 19.87
CA ILE A 60 -9.03 -47.78 21.31
C ILE A 60 -9.70 -46.42 21.56
N GLY A 61 -9.35 -45.39 20.77
CA GLY A 61 -9.94 -44.05 20.89
C GLY A 61 -11.44 -44.02 20.62
N GLU A 62 -11.93 -44.79 19.65
CA GLU A 62 -13.36 -44.91 19.35
C GLU A 62 -14.12 -45.56 20.50
N ARG A 63 -13.61 -46.69 21.00
CA ARG A 63 -14.20 -47.41 22.13
C ARG A 63 -14.20 -46.58 23.41
N ALA A 64 -13.06 -45.97 23.73
CA ALA A 64 -12.95 -45.07 24.88
C ALA A 64 -13.95 -43.92 24.78
N GLY A 65 -14.24 -43.45 23.57
CA GLY A 65 -15.24 -42.43 23.32
C GLY A 65 -16.68 -42.84 23.66
N GLU A 66 -17.06 -44.08 23.37
CA GLU A 66 -18.39 -44.63 23.75
C GLU A 66 -18.43 -44.93 25.25
N PHE A 67 -17.41 -45.63 25.76
CA PHE A 67 -17.32 -46.04 27.16
C PHE A 67 -17.27 -44.84 28.11
N CYS A 68 -16.49 -43.81 27.78
CA CYS A 68 -16.38 -42.64 28.65
C CYS A 68 -17.67 -41.81 28.66
N TYR A 69 -18.40 -41.75 27.55
CA TYR A 69 -19.68 -41.05 27.49
C TYR A 69 -20.72 -41.74 28.38
N GLU A 70 -20.75 -43.07 28.41
CA GLU A 70 -21.66 -43.83 29.28
C GLU A 70 -21.36 -43.64 30.78
N TRP A 71 -20.08 -43.66 31.17
CA TRP A 71 -19.68 -43.69 32.57
C TRP A 71 -19.34 -42.33 33.20
N PHE A 72 -18.76 -41.42 32.44
CA PHE A 72 -18.33 -40.10 32.92
C PHE A 72 -19.21 -38.96 32.39
N GLY A 73 -20.21 -39.28 31.56
CA GLY A 73 -21.15 -38.32 30.99
C GLY A 73 -20.44 -37.26 30.15
N ASP A 74 -20.69 -36.00 30.48
CA ASP A 74 -20.17 -34.85 29.75
C ASP A 74 -18.78 -34.38 30.22
N ASP A 75 -18.13 -35.03 31.19
CA ASP A 75 -16.76 -34.66 31.61
C ASP A 75 -15.75 -35.07 30.53
N PRO A 76 -15.16 -34.12 29.79
CA PRO A 76 -14.28 -34.46 28.69
C PRO A 76 -12.87 -34.84 29.16
N GLN A 77 -12.49 -34.63 30.42
CA GLN A 77 -11.08 -34.70 30.85
C GLN A 77 -10.46 -36.09 30.68
N VAL A 78 -11.22 -37.14 30.98
CA VAL A 78 -10.75 -38.53 30.86
C VAL A 78 -10.56 -38.86 29.38
N LEU A 79 -11.58 -38.59 28.57
CA LEU A 79 -11.55 -38.85 27.14
C LEU A 79 -10.49 -38.00 26.42
N GLU A 80 -10.32 -36.73 26.80
CA GLU A 80 -9.32 -35.83 26.24
C GLU A 80 -7.91 -36.42 26.37
N LYS A 81 -7.53 -36.90 27.56
CA LYS A 81 -6.20 -37.49 27.79
C LYS A 81 -5.94 -38.69 26.88
N ILE A 82 -6.94 -39.56 26.74
CA ILE A 82 -6.88 -40.73 25.86
C ILE A 82 -6.73 -40.28 24.41
N LEU A 83 -7.63 -39.40 23.94
CA LEU A 83 -7.64 -38.93 22.56
C LEU A 83 -6.39 -38.12 22.18
N VAL A 84 -5.80 -37.34 23.10
CA VAL A 84 -4.51 -36.66 22.88
C VAL A 84 -3.42 -37.68 22.58
N ARG A 85 -3.38 -38.78 23.34
CA ARG A 85 -2.42 -39.85 23.09
C ARG A 85 -2.70 -40.54 21.75
N VAL A 86 -3.96 -40.84 21.45
CA VAL A 86 -4.38 -41.38 20.13
C VAL A 86 -3.95 -40.45 18.99
N SER A 87 -4.14 -39.13 19.12
CA SER A 87 -3.73 -38.16 18.08
C SER A 87 -2.21 -38.10 17.86
N THR A 88 -1.42 -38.53 18.84
CA THR A 88 0.04 -38.60 18.74
C THR A 88 0.49 -39.86 18.00
N LEU A 89 -0.17 -40.99 18.26
CA LEU A 89 0.13 -42.29 17.67
C LEU A 89 -0.48 -42.46 16.27
N ALA A 90 -1.71 -41.96 16.10
CA ALA A 90 -2.52 -42.01 14.89
C ALA A 90 -2.95 -40.59 14.48
N PRO A 91 -2.02 -39.72 14.04
CA PRO A 91 -2.35 -38.35 13.63
C PRO A 91 -3.22 -38.28 12.36
N ALA A 92 -3.42 -39.41 11.68
CA ALA A 92 -4.35 -39.54 10.57
C ALA A 92 -5.80 -39.88 10.99
N SER A 93 -6.07 -40.09 12.29
CA SER A 93 -7.42 -40.41 12.77
C SER A 93 -8.34 -39.19 12.72
N ASP A 94 -9.34 -39.25 11.84
CA ASP A 94 -10.37 -38.22 11.74
C ASP A 94 -11.35 -38.28 12.92
N SER A 95 -11.56 -39.47 13.50
CA SER A 95 -12.40 -39.67 14.69
C SER A 95 -11.82 -38.95 15.91
N ALA A 96 -10.53 -39.16 16.19
CA ALA A 96 -9.85 -38.49 17.30
C ALA A 96 -9.80 -36.97 17.11
N LEU A 97 -9.52 -36.51 15.89
CA LEU A 97 -9.52 -35.08 15.57
C LEU A 97 -10.90 -34.45 15.79
N ALA A 98 -11.97 -35.08 15.30
CA ALA A 98 -13.34 -34.55 15.43
C ALA A 98 -13.76 -34.42 16.89
N ARG A 99 -13.52 -35.45 17.71
CA ARG A 99 -13.85 -35.43 19.15
C ARG A 99 -13.02 -34.41 19.92
N LEU A 100 -11.69 -34.36 19.72
CA LEU A 100 -10.84 -33.34 20.35
C LEU A 100 -11.20 -31.92 19.91
N SER A 101 -11.58 -31.73 18.65
CA SER A 101 -12.00 -30.42 18.13
C SER A 101 -13.25 -29.91 18.86
N VAL A 102 -14.24 -30.79 19.11
CA VAL A 102 -15.42 -30.45 19.91
C VAL A 102 -15.04 -30.13 21.35
N ILE A 103 -14.22 -30.97 22.00
CA ILE A 103 -13.76 -30.76 23.39
C ILE A 103 -13.07 -29.39 23.52
N TYR A 104 -12.09 -29.10 22.67
CA TYR A 104 -11.35 -27.84 22.75
C TYR A 104 -12.16 -26.62 22.34
N THR A 105 -13.08 -26.75 21.38
CA THR A 105 -13.96 -25.65 20.98
C THR A 105 -14.94 -25.29 22.09
N ASN A 106 -15.56 -26.28 22.74
CA ASN A 106 -16.46 -26.05 23.87
C ASN A 106 -15.74 -25.46 25.09
N ALA A 107 -14.47 -25.83 25.30
CA ALA A 107 -13.64 -25.30 26.36
C ALA A 107 -12.91 -23.99 25.99
N GLU A 108 -13.13 -23.44 24.78
CA GLU A 108 -12.43 -22.29 24.23
C GLU A 108 -10.88 -22.40 24.24
N ARG A 109 -10.36 -23.63 24.21
CA ARG A 109 -8.93 -23.96 24.20
C ARG A 109 -8.38 -23.89 22.78
N TRP A 110 -8.39 -22.70 22.20
CA TRP A 110 -8.05 -22.48 20.80
C TRP A 110 -6.64 -22.93 20.41
N THR A 111 -5.66 -22.74 21.29
CA THR A 111 -4.27 -23.17 21.04
C THR A 111 -4.17 -24.67 20.83
N ASP A 112 -4.89 -25.46 21.65
CA ASP A 112 -4.90 -26.91 21.56
C ASP A 112 -5.69 -27.38 20.33
N ALA A 113 -6.82 -26.72 20.03
CA ALA A 113 -7.58 -26.97 18.82
C ALA A 113 -6.73 -26.77 17.55
N PHE A 114 -5.98 -25.66 17.45
CA PHE A 114 -5.09 -25.46 16.30
C PHE A 114 -3.94 -26.46 16.27
N ALA A 115 -3.37 -26.83 17.42
CA ALA A 115 -2.28 -27.81 17.48
C ALA A 115 -2.68 -29.19 16.96
N ILE A 116 -3.91 -29.65 17.21
CA ILE A 116 -4.39 -30.93 16.65
C ILE A 116 -4.64 -30.84 15.14
N TYR A 117 -5.15 -29.71 14.63
CA TYR A 117 -5.28 -29.50 13.18
C TYR A 117 -3.92 -29.42 12.49
N ASP A 118 -2.97 -28.68 13.06
CA ASP A 118 -1.60 -28.55 12.54
C ASP A 118 -0.94 -29.94 12.43
N ARG A 119 -1.05 -30.77 13.48
CA ARG A 119 -0.55 -32.16 13.47
C ARG A 119 -1.23 -33.02 12.40
N ALA A 120 -2.55 -32.93 12.27
CA ALA A 120 -3.29 -33.72 11.28
C ALA A 120 -2.94 -33.31 9.83
N VAL A 121 -2.72 -32.01 9.61
CA VAL A 121 -2.26 -31.44 8.32
C VAL A 121 -0.86 -31.94 7.98
N ASP A 122 0.07 -31.94 8.94
CA ASP A 122 1.45 -32.38 8.73
C ASP A 122 1.57 -33.89 8.51
N ALA A 123 0.69 -34.68 9.12
CA ALA A 123 0.68 -36.13 8.96
C ALA A 123 0.11 -36.61 7.60
N THR A 124 -0.70 -35.80 6.92
CA THR A 124 -1.34 -36.21 5.67
C THR A 124 -0.50 -35.87 4.44
N LYS A 125 -0.35 -36.85 3.54
CA LYS A 125 0.18 -36.64 2.18
C LYS A 125 -0.92 -36.52 1.12
N ASP A 126 -2.16 -36.89 1.47
CA ASP A 126 -3.29 -36.73 0.57
C ASP A 126 -3.70 -35.25 0.49
N LYS A 127 -3.66 -34.72 -0.73
CA LYS A 127 -4.04 -33.35 -1.06
C LYS A 127 -5.50 -33.06 -0.69
N THR A 128 -6.40 -34.02 -0.90
CA THR A 128 -7.84 -33.84 -0.65
C THR A 128 -8.09 -33.67 0.85
N ARG A 129 -7.56 -34.60 1.66
CA ARG A 129 -7.61 -34.50 3.13
C ARG A 129 -6.93 -33.24 3.64
N ARG A 130 -5.73 -32.90 3.14
CA ARG A 130 -5.00 -31.68 3.55
C ARG A 130 -5.84 -30.42 3.30
N THR A 131 -6.50 -30.34 2.14
CA THR A 131 -7.40 -29.25 1.76
C THR A 131 -8.59 -29.14 2.71
N ARG A 132 -9.24 -30.28 3.04
CA ARG A 132 -10.36 -30.33 4.00
C ARG A 132 -9.93 -29.82 5.37
N LEU A 133 -8.84 -30.34 5.92
CA LEU A 133 -8.33 -29.99 7.24
C LEU A 133 -7.97 -28.50 7.36
N LEU A 134 -7.25 -27.96 6.37
CA LEU A 134 -6.91 -26.54 6.34
C LEU A 134 -8.15 -25.64 6.25
N ARG A 135 -9.17 -26.06 5.49
CA ARG A 135 -10.44 -25.31 5.39
C ARG A 135 -11.19 -25.30 6.72
N GLU A 136 -11.28 -26.44 7.40
CA GLU A 136 -11.88 -26.54 8.74
C GLU A 136 -11.12 -25.69 9.76
N ALA A 137 -9.80 -25.78 9.80
CA ALA A 137 -8.96 -24.99 10.70
C ALA A 137 -9.06 -23.49 10.43
N ALA A 138 -9.07 -23.07 9.15
CA ALA A 138 -9.29 -21.67 8.76
C ALA A 138 -10.67 -21.16 9.21
N GLN A 139 -11.70 -21.98 9.05
CA GLN A 139 -13.07 -21.64 9.44
C GLN A 139 -13.23 -21.54 10.96
N LEU A 140 -12.66 -22.48 11.71
CA LEU A 140 -12.58 -22.44 13.17
C LEU A 140 -11.86 -21.16 13.64
N ALA A 141 -10.73 -20.84 13.03
CA ALA A 141 -9.95 -19.65 13.37
C ALA A 141 -10.71 -18.34 13.07
N LYS A 142 -11.40 -18.28 11.93
CA LYS A 142 -12.09 -17.07 11.45
C LYS A 142 -13.41 -16.83 12.19
N ASP A 143 -14.28 -17.85 12.26
CA ASP A 143 -15.69 -17.66 12.61
C ASP A 143 -16.02 -17.98 14.07
N VAL A 144 -15.20 -18.81 14.73
CA VAL A 144 -15.46 -19.26 16.11
C VAL A 144 -14.42 -18.65 17.07
N ALA A 145 -13.14 -18.88 16.81
CA ALA A 145 -12.07 -18.45 17.71
C ALA A 145 -11.71 -16.95 17.58
N ASN A 146 -12.18 -16.28 16.50
CA ASN A 146 -11.83 -14.90 16.15
C ASN A 146 -10.30 -14.63 16.21
N LYS A 147 -9.52 -15.55 15.63
CA LYS A 147 -8.05 -15.52 15.53
C LYS A 147 -7.63 -15.27 14.08
N PRO A 148 -7.64 -14.02 13.61
CA PRO A 148 -7.41 -13.70 12.20
C PRO A 148 -6.02 -14.12 11.71
N ASP A 149 -4.97 -13.98 12.52
CA ASP A 149 -3.61 -14.39 12.13
C ASP A 149 -3.51 -15.88 11.80
N LYS A 150 -4.17 -16.73 12.60
CA LYS A 150 -4.25 -18.18 12.33
C LYS A 150 -5.05 -18.46 11.07
N ALA A 151 -6.20 -17.81 10.89
CA ALA A 151 -7.02 -17.95 9.69
C ALA A 151 -6.25 -17.53 8.41
N ILE A 152 -5.51 -16.42 8.44
CA ILE A 152 -4.63 -15.97 7.36
C ILE A 152 -3.61 -17.06 7.03
N GLY A 153 -2.91 -17.58 8.03
CA GLY A 153 -1.90 -18.64 7.83
C GLY A 153 -2.47 -19.91 7.19
N TYR A 154 -3.67 -20.34 7.61
CA TYR A 154 -4.34 -21.50 7.00
C TYR A 154 -4.79 -21.22 5.56
N TYR A 155 -5.35 -20.04 5.28
CA TYR A 155 -5.74 -19.67 3.93
C TYR A 155 -4.54 -19.53 2.97
N GLN A 156 -3.39 -19.03 3.45
CA GLN A 156 -2.14 -18.96 2.68
C GLN A 156 -1.63 -20.36 2.30
N GLN A 157 -1.78 -21.35 3.19
CA GLN A 157 -1.46 -22.75 2.87
C GLN A 157 -2.49 -23.41 1.95
N LEU A 158 -3.76 -23.02 2.05
CA LEU A 158 -4.86 -23.58 1.27
C LEU A 158 -4.82 -23.10 -0.19
N LEU A 159 -4.45 -21.84 -0.42
CA LEU A 159 -4.44 -21.20 -1.73
C LEU A 159 -3.66 -21.99 -2.82
N PRO A 160 -2.40 -22.45 -2.61
CA PRO A 160 -1.68 -23.22 -3.62
C PRO A 160 -2.28 -24.62 -3.86
N LEU A 161 -3.07 -25.14 -2.92
CA LEU A 161 -3.75 -26.43 -3.09
C LEU A 161 -5.03 -26.29 -3.93
N THR A 162 -5.69 -25.13 -3.85
CA THR A 162 -6.96 -24.83 -4.54
C THR A 162 -6.87 -23.54 -5.37
N PRO A 163 -6.03 -23.49 -6.41
CA PRO A 163 -5.83 -22.27 -7.21
C PRO A 163 -7.10 -21.81 -7.94
N GLU A 164 -7.99 -22.74 -8.29
CA GLU A 164 -9.27 -22.47 -8.97
C GLU A 164 -10.38 -22.01 -8.00
N ASP A 165 -10.17 -22.12 -6.69
CA ASP A 165 -11.17 -21.77 -5.68
C ASP A 165 -11.11 -20.27 -5.37
N GLY A 166 -11.84 -19.50 -6.17
CA GLY A 166 -11.96 -18.05 -6.00
C GLY A 166 -12.53 -17.60 -4.65
N GLN A 167 -13.26 -18.48 -3.94
CA GLN A 167 -13.83 -18.14 -2.62
C GLN A 167 -12.74 -18.08 -1.54
N ILE A 168 -11.75 -18.99 -1.59
CA ILE A 168 -10.60 -18.96 -0.68
C ILE A 168 -9.76 -17.71 -0.90
N SER A 169 -9.50 -17.41 -2.17
CA SER A 169 -8.82 -16.19 -2.58
C SER A 169 -9.50 -14.94 -2.02
N GLN A 170 -10.80 -14.77 -2.26
CA GLN A 170 -11.56 -13.61 -1.82
C GLN A 170 -11.68 -13.54 -0.29
N SER A 171 -11.77 -14.69 0.39
CA SER A 171 -11.80 -14.73 1.86
C SER A 171 -10.48 -14.26 2.45
N LEU A 172 -9.34 -14.66 1.87
CA LEU A 172 -8.02 -14.20 2.29
C LEU A 172 -7.85 -12.70 2.02
N GLU A 173 -8.23 -12.21 0.85
CA GLU A 173 -8.18 -10.76 0.54
C GLU A 173 -8.97 -9.93 1.57
N ARG A 174 -10.23 -10.29 1.84
CA ARG A 174 -11.06 -9.59 2.83
C ARG A 174 -10.47 -9.62 4.24
N LEU A 175 -9.83 -10.73 4.60
CA LEU A 175 -9.22 -10.88 5.92
C LEU A 175 -7.94 -10.02 6.03
N LEU A 176 -7.11 -10.00 4.99
CA LEU A 176 -5.92 -9.15 4.94
C LEU A 176 -6.29 -7.66 4.95
N GLU A 177 -7.31 -7.24 4.17
CA GLU A 177 -7.82 -5.87 4.17
C GLU A 177 -8.37 -5.45 5.54
N ARG A 178 -9.24 -6.27 6.14
CA ARG A 178 -9.89 -5.96 7.43
C ARG A 178 -8.88 -5.79 8.57
N HIS A 179 -7.76 -6.51 8.51
CA HIS A 179 -6.70 -6.47 9.52
C HIS A 179 -5.49 -5.64 9.09
N GLU A 180 -5.64 -4.82 8.04
CA GLU A 180 -4.63 -3.86 7.58
C GLU A 180 -3.27 -4.52 7.24
N ARG A 181 -3.31 -5.78 6.79
CA ARG A 181 -2.14 -6.56 6.37
C ARG A 181 -1.78 -6.23 4.91
N TRP A 182 -1.56 -4.95 4.64
CA TRP A 182 -1.42 -4.38 3.30
C TRP A 182 -0.28 -5.00 2.49
N ALA A 183 0.87 -5.27 3.12
CA ALA A 183 2.03 -5.86 2.43
C ALA A 183 1.73 -7.28 1.91
N GLU A 184 1.06 -8.10 2.72
CA GLU A 184 0.64 -9.44 2.31
C GLU A 184 -0.49 -9.42 1.28
N LEU A 185 -1.40 -8.44 1.38
CA LEU A 185 -2.44 -8.23 0.38
C LEU A 185 -1.85 -7.89 -0.99
N ILE A 186 -0.84 -7.01 -1.01
CA ILE A 186 -0.10 -6.67 -2.23
C ILE A 186 0.60 -7.91 -2.79
N GLN A 187 1.33 -8.66 -1.97
CA GLN A 187 1.97 -9.91 -2.42
C GLN A 187 0.98 -10.90 -3.01
N LEU A 188 -0.20 -11.01 -2.41
CA LEU A 188 -1.29 -11.85 -2.90
C LEU A 188 -1.74 -11.43 -4.30
N TRP A 189 -1.99 -10.13 -4.51
CA TRP A 189 -2.37 -9.61 -5.82
C TRP A 189 -1.24 -9.72 -6.85
N GLU A 190 0.01 -9.39 -6.47
CA GLU A 190 1.19 -9.48 -7.33
C GLU A 190 1.43 -10.90 -7.85
N SER A 191 1.30 -11.91 -6.98
CA SER A 191 1.50 -13.32 -7.34
C SER A 191 0.53 -13.84 -8.41
N ARG A 192 -0.57 -13.12 -8.66
CA ARG A 192 -1.64 -13.52 -9.59
C ARG A 192 -1.67 -12.71 -10.88
N LEU A 193 -0.94 -11.59 -10.94
CA LEU A 193 -1.01 -10.67 -12.09
C LEU A 193 -0.80 -11.38 -13.43
N GLU A 194 0.12 -12.34 -13.50
CA GLU A 194 0.45 -13.07 -14.72
C GLU A 194 -0.68 -14.00 -15.19
N SER A 195 -1.47 -14.55 -14.26
CA SER A 195 -2.62 -15.41 -14.58
C SER A 195 -3.88 -14.64 -14.93
N LEU A 196 -3.94 -13.34 -14.62
CA LEU A 196 -5.12 -12.51 -14.87
C LEU A 196 -5.21 -12.09 -16.33
N ALA A 197 -6.45 -11.98 -16.82
CA ALA A 197 -6.75 -11.30 -18.07
C ALA A 197 -6.31 -9.83 -17.99
N LYS A 198 -6.00 -9.21 -19.14
CA LYS A 198 -5.47 -7.84 -19.23
C LYS A 198 -6.24 -6.83 -18.36
N LYS A 199 -7.57 -6.78 -18.48
CA LYS A 199 -8.42 -5.85 -17.73
C LYS A 199 -8.38 -6.07 -16.21
N ASP A 200 -8.35 -7.32 -15.76
CA ASP A 200 -8.28 -7.64 -14.33
C ASP A 200 -6.88 -7.39 -13.76
N ARG A 201 -5.85 -7.59 -14.59
CA ARG A 201 -4.46 -7.23 -14.27
C ARG A 201 -4.29 -5.73 -14.10
N GLU A 202 -4.85 -4.92 -15.00
CA GLU A 202 -4.87 -3.46 -14.89
C GLU A 202 -5.54 -3.02 -13.58
N ARG A 203 -6.75 -3.53 -13.30
CA ARG A 203 -7.48 -3.24 -12.06
C ARG A 203 -6.68 -3.63 -10.82
N SER A 204 -6.00 -4.77 -10.85
CA SER A 204 -5.19 -5.25 -9.73
C SER A 204 -3.95 -4.39 -9.52
N ARG A 205 -3.26 -3.97 -10.60
CA ARG A 205 -2.13 -3.03 -10.52
C ARG A 205 -2.55 -1.66 -9.98
N ALA A 206 -3.71 -1.14 -10.40
CA ALA A 206 -4.24 0.10 -9.86
C ALA A 206 -4.46 0.02 -8.35
N ARG A 207 -5.07 -1.08 -7.87
CA ARG A 207 -5.24 -1.34 -6.43
C ARG A 207 -3.91 -1.47 -5.69
N ILE A 208 -2.93 -2.18 -6.25
CA ILE A 208 -1.59 -2.29 -5.66
C ILE A 208 -0.95 -0.90 -5.50
N ALA A 209 -0.95 -0.10 -6.58
CA ALA A 209 -0.40 1.26 -6.55
C ALA A 209 -1.12 2.13 -5.50
N GLN A 210 -2.45 2.01 -5.42
CA GLN A 210 -3.25 2.73 -4.45
C GLN A 210 -2.92 2.34 -3.00
N VAL A 211 -2.81 1.04 -2.68
CA VAL A 211 -2.47 0.58 -1.32
C VAL A 211 -1.05 1.01 -0.93
N TRP A 212 -0.10 0.97 -1.88
CA TRP A 212 1.24 1.53 -1.63
C TRP A 212 1.18 3.01 -1.25
N LEU A 213 0.36 3.80 -1.96
CA LEU A 213 0.28 5.24 -1.74
C LEU A 213 -0.51 5.61 -0.48
N ASP A 214 -1.70 5.03 -0.31
CA ASP A 214 -2.70 5.46 0.67
C ASP A 214 -2.49 4.81 2.03
N ASN A 215 -2.19 3.51 2.03
CA ASN A 215 -2.10 2.73 3.27
C ASN A 215 -0.65 2.59 3.76
N LEU A 216 0.31 2.50 2.84
CA LEU A 216 1.72 2.31 3.18
C LEU A 216 2.57 3.57 3.03
N SER A 217 2.00 4.67 2.51
CA SER A 217 2.69 5.95 2.32
C SER A 217 4.04 5.82 1.57
N ASP A 218 4.12 4.88 0.64
CA ASP A 218 5.31 4.59 -0.18
C ASP A 218 5.05 4.97 -1.65
N PRO A 219 5.25 6.26 -2.01
CA PRO A 219 5.04 6.74 -3.36
C PRO A 219 6.05 6.15 -4.36
N GLN A 220 7.21 5.66 -3.90
CA GLN A 220 8.20 5.04 -4.79
C GLN A 220 7.70 3.70 -5.31
N ARG A 221 7.11 2.86 -4.44
CA ARG A 221 6.50 1.60 -4.84
C ARG A 221 5.18 1.81 -5.59
N ALA A 222 4.39 2.82 -5.21
CA ALA A 222 3.21 3.21 -5.97
C ALA A 222 3.56 3.60 -7.41
N LEU A 223 4.62 4.40 -7.61
CA LEU A 223 5.15 4.75 -8.93
C LEU A 223 5.56 3.50 -9.74
N ALA A 224 6.26 2.56 -9.11
CA ALA A 224 6.70 1.33 -9.76
C ALA A 224 5.51 0.48 -10.25
N ALA A 225 4.42 0.42 -9.49
CA ALA A 225 3.19 -0.28 -9.86
C ALA A 225 2.36 0.47 -10.92
N ALA A 226 2.35 1.81 -10.91
CA ALA A 226 1.63 2.64 -11.87
C ALA A 226 2.29 2.68 -13.27
N LYS A 227 3.62 2.55 -13.35
CA LYS A 227 4.36 2.57 -14.62
C LYS A 227 3.88 1.54 -15.66
N PRO A 228 3.80 0.23 -15.37
CA PRO A 228 3.29 -0.75 -16.34
C PRO A 228 1.78 -0.57 -16.60
N LEU A 229 1.03 -0.03 -15.64
CA LEU A 229 -0.38 0.30 -15.83
C LEU A 229 -0.55 1.37 -16.92
N LEU A 230 0.23 2.45 -16.89
CA LEU A 230 0.17 3.50 -17.91
C LEU A 230 0.56 2.98 -19.31
N ALA A 231 1.54 2.08 -19.39
CA ALA A 231 2.04 1.55 -20.67
C ALA A 231 1.06 0.59 -21.36
N GLU A 232 0.23 -0.12 -20.60
CA GLU A 232 -0.69 -1.15 -21.13
C GLU A 232 -2.14 -0.67 -21.28
N ALA A 233 -2.49 0.45 -20.61
CA ALA A 233 -3.85 0.93 -20.47
C ALA A 233 -4.49 1.36 -21.80
N GLU A 234 -5.73 0.90 -22.00
CA GLU A 234 -6.61 1.44 -23.06
C GLU A 234 -7.26 2.77 -22.65
N ASP A 235 -7.53 2.96 -21.36
CA ASP A 235 -7.98 4.21 -20.76
C ASP A 235 -6.90 4.74 -19.80
N ASP A 236 -6.30 5.87 -20.15
CA ASP A 236 -5.18 6.44 -19.41
C ASP A 236 -5.59 7.27 -18.18
N ARG A 237 -6.89 7.48 -17.95
CA ARG A 237 -7.38 8.32 -16.84
C ARG A 237 -6.95 7.82 -15.47
N GLU A 238 -7.14 6.54 -15.19
CA GLU A 238 -6.81 5.96 -13.88
C GLU A 238 -5.29 5.97 -13.61
N PRO A 239 -4.41 5.46 -14.50
CA PRO A 239 -2.96 5.54 -14.29
C PRO A 239 -2.42 6.97 -14.23
N THR A 240 -2.93 7.91 -15.05
CA THR A 240 -2.48 9.31 -14.97
C THR A 240 -2.89 9.97 -13.64
N GLN A 241 -4.12 9.73 -13.16
CA GLN A 241 -4.56 10.20 -11.83
C GLN A 241 -3.71 9.61 -10.70
N LEU A 242 -3.36 8.32 -10.77
CA LEU A 242 -2.47 7.69 -9.79
C LEU A 242 -1.08 8.35 -9.77
N LEU A 243 -0.49 8.62 -10.94
CA LEU A 243 0.81 9.28 -11.04
C LEU A 243 0.77 10.74 -10.55
N GLU A 244 -0.32 11.47 -10.79
CA GLU A 244 -0.51 12.81 -10.21
C GLU A 244 -0.60 12.77 -8.67
N ARG A 245 -1.28 11.78 -8.10
CA ARG A 245 -1.30 11.60 -6.65
C ARG A 245 0.06 11.23 -6.08
N VAL A 246 0.88 10.48 -6.83
CA VAL A 246 2.29 10.21 -6.48
C VAL A 246 3.10 11.51 -6.46
N LEU A 247 2.93 12.39 -7.46
CA LEU A 247 3.59 13.71 -7.50
C LEU A 247 3.26 14.57 -6.27
N GLU A 248 1.97 14.64 -5.93
CA GLU A 248 1.42 15.46 -4.85
C GLU A 248 1.66 14.86 -3.46
N SER A 249 2.16 13.62 -3.37
CA SER A 249 2.39 12.95 -2.09
C SER A 249 3.41 13.71 -1.23
N PRO A 250 3.10 13.96 0.06
CA PRO A 250 4.04 14.58 0.98
C PRO A 250 5.26 13.69 1.27
N HIS A 251 5.11 12.37 1.10
CA HIS A 251 6.18 11.39 1.29
C HIS A 251 7.05 11.20 0.04
N ALA A 252 6.71 11.83 -1.10
CA ALA A 252 7.51 11.72 -2.31
C ALA A 252 8.77 12.58 -2.19
N ASN A 253 9.92 11.97 -2.43
CA ASN A 253 11.16 12.74 -2.59
C ASN A 253 11.26 13.31 -4.01
N LYS A 254 12.23 14.20 -4.24
CA LYS A 254 12.44 14.84 -5.55
C LYS A 254 12.59 13.82 -6.68
N ALA A 255 13.37 12.76 -6.50
CA ALA A 255 13.58 11.74 -7.53
C ALA A 255 12.29 11.01 -7.94
N VAL A 256 11.42 10.71 -6.97
CA VAL A 256 10.10 10.09 -7.23
C VAL A 256 9.19 11.07 -7.97
N ARG A 257 9.20 12.36 -7.59
CA ARG A 257 8.42 13.38 -8.30
C ARG A 257 8.90 13.56 -9.74
N ASP A 258 10.20 13.72 -9.93
CA ASP A 258 10.80 13.88 -11.26
C ASP A 258 10.45 12.67 -12.16
N ALA A 259 10.56 11.46 -11.63
CA ALA A 259 10.21 10.25 -12.38
C ALA A 259 8.71 10.14 -12.72
N ALA A 260 7.81 10.52 -11.81
CA ALA A 260 6.36 10.54 -12.07
C ALA A 260 6.00 11.61 -13.12
N MET A 261 6.60 12.79 -13.02
CA MET A 261 6.45 13.88 -13.98
C MET A 261 6.95 13.45 -15.37
N ASP A 262 8.11 12.82 -15.44
CA ASP A 262 8.68 12.34 -16.71
C ASP A 262 7.79 11.32 -17.41
N LEU A 263 7.16 10.41 -16.65
CA LEU A 263 6.21 9.44 -17.21
C LEU A 263 4.96 10.15 -17.76
N LEU A 264 4.36 11.06 -16.98
CA LEU A 264 3.19 11.83 -17.41
C LEU A 264 3.50 12.70 -18.64
N ARG A 265 4.62 13.41 -18.62
CA ARG A 265 5.10 14.25 -19.73
C ARG A 265 5.28 13.43 -21.00
N SER A 266 6.02 12.31 -20.92
CA SER A 266 6.26 11.44 -22.08
C SER A 266 4.96 10.87 -22.65
N HIS A 267 4.03 10.48 -21.78
CA HIS A 267 2.72 9.95 -22.19
C HIS A 267 1.87 11.01 -22.90
N TYR A 268 1.75 12.20 -22.32
CA TYR A 268 0.98 13.28 -22.91
C TYR A 268 1.59 13.81 -24.21
N ASP A 269 2.92 13.86 -24.32
CA ASP A 269 3.61 14.21 -25.56
C ASP A 269 3.32 13.18 -26.67
N SER A 270 3.36 11.88 -26.34
CA SER A 270 3.05 10.81 -27.30
C SER A 270 1.59 10.84 -27.79
N THR A 271 0.69 11.41 -26.98
CA THR A 271 -0.74 11.55 -27.28
C THR A 271 -1.12 12.98 -27.69
N THR A 272 -0.13 13.83 -27.99
CA THR A 272 -0.27 15.23 -28.44
C THR A 272 -1.11 16.15 -27.54
N ARG A 273 -1.10 15.90 -26.22
CA ARG A 273 -1.85 16.66 -25.21
C ARG A 273 -0.97 17.71 -24.50
N SER A 274 -0.43 18.67 -25.25
CA SER A 274 0.52 19.66 -24.72
C SER A 274 -0.01 20.46 -23.52
N ARG A 275 -1.31 20.74 -23.44
CA ARG A 275 -1.93 21.42 -22.28
C ARG A 275 -1.86 20.60 -20.99
N GLU A 276 -1.96 19.28 -21.08
CA GLU A 276 -1.85 18.40 -19.91
C GLU A 276 -0.40 18.37 -19.40
N VAL A 277 0.59 18.42 -20.29
CA VAL A 277 2.00 18.57 -19.91
C VAL A 277 2.20 19.86 -19.13
N ILE A 278 1.70 20.99 -19.63
CA ILE A 278 1.81 22.30 -18.96
C ILE A 278 1.17 22.22 -17.56
N ARG A 279 -0.03 21.64 -17.41
CA ARG A 279 -0.68 21.44 -16.11
C ARG A 279 0.20 20.66 -15.13
N VAL A 280 0.83 19.57 -15.59
CA VAL A 280 1.72 18.75 -14.74
C VAL A 280 2.96 19.55 -14.34
N LEU A 281 3.57 20.28 -15.27
CA LEU A 281 4.73 21.15 -14.98
C LEU A 281 4.37 22.22 -13.94
N GLU A 282 3.24 22.90 -14.11
CA GLU A 282 2.72 23.92 -13.17
C GLU A 282 2.46 23.34 -11.77
N LYS A 283 1.91 22.12 -11.69
CA LYS A 283 1.74 21.42 -10.41
C LYS A 283 3.08 21.19 -9.72
N VAL A 284 4.10 20.73 -10.44
CA VAL A 284 5.43 20.50 -9.87
C VAL A 284 6.09 21.81 -9.46
N ILE A 285 5.96 22.86 -10.29
CA ILE A 285 6.43 24.22 -9.98
C ILE A 285 5.82 24.69 -8.64
N ALA A 286 4.52 24.50 -8.43
CA ALA A 286 3.85 24.93 -7.20
C ALA A 286 4.37 24.22 -5.93
N LEU A 287 4.95 23.02 -6.06
CA LEU A 287 5.52 22.27 -4.93
C LEU A 287 6.91 22.79 -4.52
N ASP A 288 7.70 23.30 -5.47
CA ASP A 288 9.03 23.89 -5.22
C ASP A 288 9.33 25.06 -6.18
N PRO A 289 8.70 26.23 -5.98
CA PRO A 289 8.83 27.35 -6.92
C PRO A 289 10.27 27.85 -7.06
N ALA A 290 11.04 27.80 -5.97
CA ALA A 290 12.41 28.33 -5.93
C ALA A 290 13.41 27.50 -6.76
N SER A 291 13.12 26.22 -7.01
CA SER A 291 14.02 25.31 -7.73
C SER A 291 13.51 24.87 -9.11
N SER A 292 12.50 25.57 -9.65
CA SER A 292 11.76 25.15 -10.86
C SER A 292 12.12 25.91 -12.15
N GLY A 293 13.33 26.48 -12.25
CA GLY A 293 13.72 27.31 -13.39
C GLY A 293 13.58 26.60 -14.75
N ALA A 294 14.09 25.37 -14.87
CA ALA A 294 13.96 24.57 -16.09
C ALA A 294 12.50 24.23 -16.45
N LEU A 295 11.64 24.05 -15.43
CA LEU A 295 10.22 23.76 -15.63
C LEU A 295 9.46 25.01 -16.12
N HIS A 296 9.79 26.19 -15.59
CA HIS A 296 9.25 27.46 -16.09
C HIS A 296 9.64 27.69 -17.56
N GLU A 297 10.89 27.42 -17.93
CA GLU A 297 11.35 27.56 -19.31
C GLU A 297 10.60 26.62 -20.27
N GLU A 298 10.42 25.36 -19.88
CA GLU A 298 9.67 24.38 -20.67
C GLU A 298 8.18 24.77 -20.80
N ALA A 299 7.52 25.09 -19.68
CA ALA A 299 6.10 25.47 -19.68
C ALA A 299 5.87 26.74 -20.51
N GLY A 300 6.71 27.77 -20.34
CA GLY A 300 6.64 29.01 -21.11
C GLY A 300 6.86 28.80 -22.60
N THR A 301 7.80 27.94 -22.99
CA THR A 301 8.04 27.59 -24.41
C THR A 301 6.83 26.89 -25.03
N ARG A 302 6.28 25.88 -24.34
CA ARG A 302 5.10 25.15 -24.82
C ARG A 302 3.86 26.04 -24.93
N LEU A 303 3.66 26.96 -23.98
CA LEU A 303 2.56 27.94 -24.04
C LEU A 303 2.74 28.91 -25.22
N ALA A 304 3.97 29.36 -25.47
CA ALA A 304 4.28 30.21 -26.61
C ALA A 304 4.04 29.50 -27.96
N ASP A 305 4.29 28.18 -28.04
CA ASP A 305 3.99 27.36 -29.23
C ASP A 305 2.48 27.16 -29.44
N LEU A 306 1.69 27.20 -28.34
CA LEU A 306 0.23 27.19 -28.36
C LEU A 306 -0.40 28.59 -28.56
N ASP A 307 0.43 29.61 -28.77
CA ASP A 307 0.05 31.03 -28.89
C ASP A 307 -0.65 31.62 -27.64
N ASP A 308 -0.48 30.99 -26.48
CA ASP A 308 -0.90 31.56 -25.19
C ASP A 308 0.21 32.47 -24.64
N LEU A 309 0.38 33.61 -25.30
CA LEU A 309 1.46 34.56 -25.00
C LEU A 309 1.40 35.11 -23.57
N PRO A 310 0.23 35.50 -23.03
CA PRO A 310 0.13 35.96 -21.65
C PRO A 310 0.67 34.95 -20.64
N ALA A 311 0.23 33.69 -20.70
CA ALA A 311 0.67 32.66 -19.77
C ALA A 311 2.16 32.33 -19.97
N ALA A 312 2.63 32.26 -21.23
CA ALA A 312 4.05 32.07 -21.52
C ALA A 312 4.91 33.16 -20.87
N MET A 313 4.48 34.42 -20.96
CA MET A 313 5.17 35.55 -20.35
C MET A 313 5.21 35.46 -18.83
N ASP A 314 4.14 35.00 -18.17
CA ASP A 314 4.13 34.82 -16.73
C ASP A 314 5.21 33.82 -16.27
N HIS A 315 5.42 32.73 -17.01
CA HIS A 315 6.51 31.78 -16.74
C HIS A 315 7.91 32.37 -16.99
N PHE A 316 8.12 33.11 -18.09
CA PHE A 316 9.42 33.74 -18.35
C PHE A 316 9.71 34.90 -17.39
N ALA A 317 8.70 35.61 -16.90
CA ALA A 317 8.83 36.61 -15.85
C ALA A 317 9.24 35.99 -14.52
N ALA A 318 8.62 34.87 -14.13
CA ALA A 318 9.03 34.10 -12.95
C ALA A 318 10.47 33.60 -13.10
N LEU A 319 10.83 33.06 -14.28
CA LEU A 319 12.19 32.61 -14.57
C LEU A 319 13.21 33.76 -14.49
N LEU A 320 12.88 34.96 -14.99
CA LEU A 320 13.73 36.14 -14.88
C LEU A 320 13.86 36.58 -13.42
N ALA A 321 12.81 36.45 -12.60
CA ALA A 321 12.91 36.75 -11.17
C ALA A 321 13.79 35.75 -10.41
N MET A 322 13.85 34.49 -10.84
CA MET A 322 14.78 33.50 -10.29
C MET A 322 16.24 33.75 -10.70
N ALA A 323 16.44 34.27 -11.92
CA ALA A 323 17.76 34.62 -12.44
C ALA A 323 17.77 36.05 -13.04
N PRO A 324 17.78 37.11 -12.21
CA PRO A 324 17.65 38.50 -12.69
C PRO A 324 18.75 38.94 -13.66
N GLY A 325 19.93 38.30 -13.62
CA GLY A 325 21.03 38.54 -14.55
C GLY A 325 20.90 37.86 -15.91
N SER A 326 19.86 37.06 -16.15
CA SER A 326 19.70 36.30 -17.40
C SER A 326 19.24 37.19 -18.56
N SER A 327 20.19 37.65 -19.38
CA SER A 327 19.90 38.41 -20.60
C SER A 327 19.07 37.60 -21.62
N ALA A 328 19.28 36.29 -21.70
CA ALA A 328 18.53 35.40 -22.58
C ALA A 328 17.04 35.34 -22.19
N THR A 329 16.74 35.24 -20.88
CA THR A 329 15.37 35.21 -20.39
C THR A 329 14.67 36.55 -20.57
N GLU A 330 15.37 37.66 -20.29
CA GLU A 330 14.85 39.02 -20.52
C GLU A 330 14.52 39.24 -22.00
N GLU A 331 15.43 38.86 -22.90
CA GLU A 331 15.23 38.97 -24.35
C GLU A 331 14.06 38.10 -24.84
N LYS A 332 13.94 36.87 -24.32
CA LYS A 332 12.81 36.00 -24.65
C LYS A 332 11.47 36.61 -24.20
N LEU A 333 11.41 37.16 -22.99
CA LEU A 333 10.21 37.83 -22.48
C LEU A 333 9.87 39.07 -23.32
N ARG A 334 10.87 39.86 -23.72
CA ARG A 334 10.72 41.02 -24.63
C ARG A 334 10.13 40.60 -25.98
N GLN A 335 10.69 39.56 -26.61
CA GLN A 335 10.21 39.05 -27.90
C GLN A 335 8.75 38.59 -27.83
N LEU A 336 8.34 37.91 -26.76
CA LEU A 336 6.95 37.52 -26.56
C LEU A 336 6.03 38.72 -26.37
N ALA A 337 6.47 39.73 -25.62
CA ALA A 337 5.75 40.97 -25.43
C ALA A 337 5.54 41.73 -26.73
N GLU A 338 6.57 41.82 -27.58
CA GLU A 338 6.49 42.44 -28.90
C GLU A 338 5.57 41.67 -29.85
N ARG A 339 5.62 40.34 -29.80
CA ARG A 339 4.74 39.48 -30.61
C ARG A 339 3.26 39.65 -30.23
N GLY A 340 2.95 39.76 -28.94
CA GLY A 340 1.58 39.82 -28.43
C GLY A 340 1.04 41.21 -28.09
N GLY A 341 1.88 42.25 -28.12
CA GLY A 341 1.53 43.59 -27.63
C GLY A 341 1.36 43.69 -26.11
N HIS A 342 1.79 42.69 -25.34
CA HIS A 342 1.63 42.61 -23.89
C HIS A 342 2.79 43.31 -23.14
N HIS A 343 3.02 44.58 -23.46
CA HIS A 343 4.11 45.37 -22.88
C HIS A 343 3.94 45.65 -21.38
N ASP A 344 2.71 45.57 -20.88
CA ASP A 344 2.37 45.62 -19.45
C ASP A 344 3.02 44.47 -18.68
N ARG A 345 2.85 43.24 -19.16
CA ARG A 345 3.44 42.04 -18.54
C ARG A 345 4.96 42.03 -18.60
N TYR A 346 5.56 42.53 -19.68
CA TYR A 346 7.02 42.67 -19.76
C TYR A 346 7.55 43.64 -18.70
N ALA A 347 6.94 44.82 -18.58
CA ALA A 347 7.33 45.79 -17.56
C ALA A 347 7.18 45.21 -16.14
N ASP A 348 6.08 44.49 -15.87
CA ASP A 348 5.85 43.86 -14.57
C ASP A 348 6.84 42.75 -14.28
N GLY A 349 7.19 41.93 -15.28
CA GLY A 349 8.22 40.90 -15.16
C GLY A 349 9.61 41.47 -14.87
N CYS A 350 10.02 42.53 -15.56
CA CYS A 350 11.26 43.25 -15.27
C CYS A 350 11.27 43.83 -13.85
N ALA A 351 10.17 44.45 -13.41
CA ALA A 351 10.06 45.00 -12.06
C ALA A 351 10.12 43.91 -10.98
N ALA A 352 9.45 42.78 -11.19
CA ALA A 352 9.51 41.62 -10.31
C ALA A 352 10.94 41.07 -10.21
N ALA A 353 11.63 40.93 -11.35
CA ALA A 353 13.02 40.48 -11.37
C ALA A 353 13.99 41.45 -10.71
N ALA A 354 13.77 42.76 -10.85
CA ALA A 354 14.54 43.77 -10.16
C ALA A 354 14.44 43.60 -8.63
N ARG A 355 13.22 43.38 -8.12
CA ARG A 355 12.97 43.19 -6.69
C ARG A 355 13.58 41.91 -6.13
N ALA A 356 13.71 40.88 -6.97
CA ALA A 356 14.38 39.63 -6.63
C ALA A 356 15.92 39.69 -6.74
N SER A 357 16.47 40.70 -7.43
CA SER A 357 17.91 40.85 -7.61
C SER A 357 18.63 41.27 -6.32
N SER A 358 19.72 40.58 -6.00
CA SER A 358 20.65 40.95 -4.94
C SER A 358 21.71 41.97 -5.38
N GLU A 359 21.85 42.20 -6.68
CA GLU A 359 22.83 43.13 -7.25
C GLU A 359 22.20 44.52 -7.44
N PRO A 360 22.66 45.56 -6.72
CA PRO A 360 22.03 46.89 -6.76
C PRO A 360 21.99 47.51 -8.15
N THR A 361 23.06 47.39 -8.93
CA THR A 361 23.12 47.92 -10.30
C THR A 361 22.09 47.23 -11.19
N ARG A 362 22.03 45.89 -11.14
CA ARG A 362 21.09 45.12 -11.95
C ARG A 362 19.63 45.41 -11.58
N LYS A 363 19.36 45.63 -10.30
CA LYS A 363 18.05 46.08 -9.82
C LYS A 363 17.65 47.42 -10.44
N VAL A 364 18.56 48.39 -10.48
CA VAL A 364 18.30 49.70 -11.09
C VAL A 364 18.09 49.60 -12.60
N GLU A 365 18.90 48.81 -13.31
CA GLU A 365 18.75 48.57 -14.75
C GLU A 365 17.37 48.02 -15.11
N LEU A 366 16.93 46.97 -14.40
CA LEU A 366 15.64 46.32 -14.63
C LEU A 366 14.44 47.22 -14.29
N LEU A 367 14.51 48.00 -13.20
CA LEU A 367 13.49 49.02 -12.89
C LEU A 367 13.46 50.12 -13.94
N GLY A 368 14.62 50.55 -14.43
CA GLY A 368 14.74 51.54 -15.49
C GLY A 368 14.16 51.06 -16.83
N GLU A 369 14.32 49.78 -17.16
CA GLU A 369 13.72 49.14 -18.34
C GLU A 369 12.20 49.02 -18.21
N ALA A 370 11.71 48.58 -17.05
CA ALA A 370 10.28 48.53 -16.76
C ALA A 370 9.62 49.92 -16.85
N ALA A 371 10.25 50.93 -16.26
CA ALA A 371 9.79 52.32 -16.30
C ALA A 371 9.76 52.89 -17.73
N ARG A 372 10.78 52.58 -18.54
CA ARG A 372 10.83 52.99 -19.94
C ARG A 372 9.70 52.36 -20.74
N THR A 373 9.48 51.06 -20.57
CA THR A 373 8.39 50.34 -21.23
C THR A 373 7.03 50.96 -20.89
N ARG A 374 6.80 51.26 -19.60
CA ARG A 374 5.57 51.90 -19.12
C ARG A 374 5.32 53.25 -19.79
N LEU A 375 6.35 54.08 -19.88
CA LEU A 375 6.25 55.39 -20.51
C LEU A 375 6.04 55.30 -22.02
N GLU A 376 6.93 54.58 -22.72
CA GLU A 376 7.02 54.62 -24.18
C GLU A 376 5.98 53.73 -24.87
N ARG A 377 5.68 52.55 -24.31
CA ARG A 377 4.78 51.56 -24.93
C ARG A 377 3.36 51.62 -24.37
N LEU A 378 3.20 51.99 -23.10
CA LEU A 378 1.90 51.98 -22.42
C LEU A 378 1.35 53.38 -22.13
N THR A 379 2.13 54.45 -22.41
CA THR A 379 1.77 55.84 -22.07
C THR A 379 1.42 56.04 -20.59
N ASP A 380 1.96 55.20 -19.71
CA ASP A 380 1.73 55.18 -18.27
C ASP A 380 2.85 55.94 -17.55
N ALA A 381 2.74 57.28 -17.56
CA ALA A 381 3.72 58.16 -16.92
C ALA A 381 3.76 57.96 -15.40
N ASP A 382 2.62 57.76 -14.75
CA ASP A 382 2.53 57.56 -13.30
C ASP A 382 3.19 56.24 -12.89
N GLY A 383 2.96 55.15 -13.64
CA GLY A 383 3.64 53.88 -13.44
C GLY A 383 5.15 53.97 -13.65
N SER A 384 5.58 54.73 -14.68
CA SER A 384 6.99 55.00 -14.93
C SER A 384 7.64 55.76 -13.75
N ILE A 385 7.01 56.82 -13.26
CA ILE A 385 7.48 57.59 -12.10
C ILE A 385 7.63 56.70 -10.87
N LYS A 386 6.62 55.87 -10.55
CA LYS A 386 6.69 54.96 -9.40
C LYS A 386 7.91 54.02 -9.44
N LEU A 387 8.20 53.44 -10.61
CA LEU A 387 9.34 52.55 -10.78
C LEU A 387 10.68 53.28 -10.73
N LEU A 388 10.76 54.51 -11.25
CA LEU A 388 11.98 55.34 -11.16
C LEU A 388 12.25 55.82 -9.73
N VAL A 389 11.21 56.10 -8.94
CA VAL A 389 11.34 56.38 -7.50
C VAL A 389 11.85 55.15 -6.77
N GLU A 390 11.28 53.96 -7.04
CA GLU A 390 11.80 52.71 -6.46
C GLU A 390 13.28 52.48 -6.83
N ALA A 391 13.70 52.85 -8.04
CA ALA A 391 15.08 52.72 -8.49
C ALA A 391 16.04 53.72 -7.82
N SER A 392 15.59 54.95 -7.54
CA SER A 392 16.44 55.98 -6.92
C SER A 392 16.74 55.69 -5.44
N GLU A 393 15.88 54.94 -4.78
CA GLU A 393 16.07 54.49 -3.40
C GLU A 393 17.12 53.36 -3.27
N VAL A 394 17.53 52.73 -4.38
CA VAL A 394 18.50 51.62 -4.37
C VAL A 394 19.92 52.13 -4.10
N SER A 395 20.41 51.86 -2.89
CA SER A 395 21.79 52.18 -2.50
C SER A 395 22.82 51.20 -3.08
N GLY A 396 23.99 51.71 -3.50
CA GLY A 396 25.11 50.89 -3.96
C GLY A 396 25.09 50.50 -5.45
N ALA A 397 24.15 51.03 -6.23
CA ALA A 397 24.14 50.90 -7.68
C ALA A 397 25.21 51.80 -8.33
N ALA A 398 25.61 51.48 -9.56
CA ALA A 398 26.60 52.27 -10.29
C ALA A 398 26.13 53.72 -10.51
N GLU A 399 27.03 54.70 -10.30
CA GLU A 399 26.68 56.13 -10.33
C GLU A 399 26.06 56.59 -11.65
N HIS A 400 26.49 56.02 -12.78
CA HIS A 400 25.97 56.36 -14.09
C HIS A 400 24.50 55.93 -14.26
N GLU A 401 24.12 54.76 -13.74
CA GLU A 401 22.74 54.28 -13.72
C GLU A 401 21.88 55.17 -12.83
N GLN A 402 22.33 55.47 -11.61
CA GLN A 402 21.62 56.35 -10.67
C GLN A 402 21.41 57.77 -11.23
N LEU A 403 22.43 58.35 -11.88
CA LEU A 403 22.32 59.64 -12.55
C LEU A 403 21.33 59.59 -13.73
N GLY A 404 21.29 58.47 -14.45
CA GLY A 404 20.33 58.23 -15.52
C GLY A 404 18.89 58.23 -15.02
N ILE A 405 18.61 57.53 -13.91
CA ILE A 405 17.30 57.50 -13.25
C ILE A 405 16.87 58.90 -12.80
N ALA A 406 17.75 59.62 -12.08
CA ALA A 406 17.44 60.96 -11.58
C ALA A 406 17.07 61.95 -12.70
N ARG A 407 17.80 61.91 -13.83
CA ARG A 407 17.50 62.74 -15.00
C ARG A 407 16.13 62.43 -15.62
N ARG A 408 15.78 61.14 -15.75
CA ARG A 408 14.49 60.70 -16.28
C ARG A 408 13.34 61.12 -15.36
N LEU A 409 13.50 60.92 -14.06
CA LEU A 409 12.51 61.30 -13.04
C LEU A 409 12.25 62.82 -13.05
N ALA A 410 13.30 63.63 -13.07
CA ALA A 410 13.18 65.10 -13.15
C ALA A 410 12.46 65.56 -14.43
N ALA A 411 12.75 64.93 -15.57
CA ALA A 411 12.08 65.23 -16.83
C ALA A 411 10.57 64.91 -16.77
N LEU A 412 10.20 63.78 -16.16
CA LEU A 412 8.80 63.38 -16.00
C LEU A 412 8.04 64.28 -15.02
N TYR A 413 8.62 64.66 -13.88
CA TYR A 413 7.97 65.59 -12.95
C TYR A 413 7.76 66.99 -13.55
N ALA A 414 8.71 67.46 -14.37
CA ALA A 414 8.55 68.70 -15.11
C ALA A 414 7.38 68.63 -16.12
N GLN A 415 7.19 67.49 -16.79
CA GLN A 415 6.09 67.26 -17.72
C GLN A 415 4.73 67.07 -17.01
N ALA A 416 4.72 66.42 -15.84
CA ALA A 416 3.52 66.17 -15.03
C ALA A 416 3.07 67.38 -14.17
N ASN A 417 3.72 68.54 -14.32
CA ASN A 417 3.44 69.76 -13.56
C ASN A 417 3.59 69.56 -12.03
N ARG A 418 4.50 68.67 -11.63
CA ARG A 418 4.89 68.37 -10.24
C ARG A 418 6.34 68.78 -9.92
N PRO A 419 6.78 70.02 -10.20
CA PRO A 419 8.20 70.39 -10.13
C PRO A 419 8.77 70.53 -8.70
N ARG A 420 7.96 70.30 -7.66
CA ARG A 420 8.36 70.38 -6.23
C ARG A 420 8.63 69.01 -5.60
N GLU A 421 8.17 67.95 -6.26
CA GLU A 421 8.57 66.55 -6.01
C GLU A 421 9.83 66.28 -6.84
#